data_AF-A0A7J5W881-F1
#
_entry.id   AF-A0A7J5W881-F1
#
_cell.length_a   1.000
_cell.length_b   1.000
_cell.length_c   1.000
_cell.angle_alpha   90.00
_cell.angle_beta   90.00
_cell.angle_gamma   90.00
#
_symmetry.space_group_name_H-M   'P 1'
#
loop_
_entity.id
_entity.type
_entity.pdbx_description
1 polymer ?
#
loop_
_entity_poly.entity_id
_entity_poly.type
_entity_poly.pdbx_seq_one_letter_code
_entity_poly.pdbx_strand_id
1 'polypeptide(L)'
;LYAGRRGRGDALAPPAAPALAVARGALATPLLLGYLFEPLPALVSGAVAALVTMAASAATGGRAPFLVVDPRFFIDPWAQTSVMAANMRGLLAPGPVIAVLAWALAAALCSFACRRATRVAAVAGIALGGGALAGGYAAWAALAGTATLPAEAFLPHIGVALMLMVVVIALGAPTRPEEH
;
A
#
# COMPACT_ATOMS: atom_id res chain seq x y z
N LEU A 1 15.21 10.88 11.46
CA LEU A 1 15.31 10.82 9.99
C LEU A 1 15.09 9.38 9.57
N TYR A 2 14.05 9.09 8.79
CA TYR A 2 13.79 7.76 8.24
C TYR A 2 14.87 7.44 7.20
N ALA A 3 15.93 6.74 7.61
CA ALA A 3 16.94 6.25 6.68
C ALA A 3 16.44 4.93 6.07
N GLY A 4 16.32 4.87 4.75
CA GLY A 4 16.08 3.62 4.03
C GLY A 4 17.36 2.78 3.96
N ARG A 5 17.24 1.49 3.68
CA ARG A 5 18.37 0.56 3.46
C ARG A 5 19.23 0.93 2.26
N ARG A 6 18.74 1.78 1.36
CA ARG A 6 19.47 2.33 0.20
C ARG A 6 19.95 3.77 0.38
N GLY A 7 19.92 4.32 1.61
CA GLY A 7 20.48 5.64 1.91
C GLY A 7 19.59 6.58 2.75
N ARG A 8 20.07 7.80 2.97
CA ARG A 8 19.47 8.82 3.87
C ARG A 8 18.25 9.58 3.32
N GLY A 9 17.74 9.25 2.15
CA GLY A 9 16.68 10.03 1.49
C GLY A 9 15.42 9.21 1.29
N ASP A 10 14.42 9.36 2.15
CA ASP A 10 13.19 8.57 2.00
C ASP A 10 11.95 9.22 2.64
N ALA A 11 12.01 10.53 2.93
CA ALA A 11 10.86 11.30 3.40
C ALA A 11 9.73 11.42 2.35
N LEU A 12 9.99 11.06 1.09
CA LEU A 12 9.07 11.22 -0.05
C LEU A 12 8.37 9.92 -0.49
N ALA A 13 8.69 8.77 0.10
CA ALA A 13 8.08 7.50 -0.30
C ALA A 13 6.56 7.40 0.02
N PRO A 14 6.07 7.82 1.22
CA PRO A 14 4.63 7.83 1.49
C PRO A 14 3.81 8.79 0.60
N PRO A 15 4.28 10.02 0.28
CA PRO A 15 3.64 10.91 -0.68
C PRO A 15 3.49 10.37 -2.10
N ALA A 16 4.30 9.38 -2.51
CA ALA A 16 4.20 8.77 -3.83
C ALA A 16 3.09 7.70 -3.95
N ALA A 17 2.52 7.26 -2.81
CA ALA A 17 1.49 6.21 -2.78
C ALA A 17 0.25 6.53 -3.67
N PRO A 18 -0.29 7.77 -3.68
CA PRO A 18 -1.41 8.11 -4.55
C PRO A 18 -1.06 8.05 -6.04
N ALA A 19 0.20 8.28 -6.42
CA ALA A 19 0.62 8.17 -7.83
C ALA A 19 0.59 6.70 -8.29
N LEU A 20 1.01 5.75 -7.44
CA LEU A 20 0.84 4.32 -7.72
C LEU A 20 -0.64 3.92 -7.77
N ALA A 21 -1.49 4.55 -6.97
CA ALA A 21 -2.94 4.31 -6.97
C ALA A 21 -3.62 4.75 -8.28
N VAL A 22 -3.14 5.82 -8.93
CA VAL A 22 -3.57 6.19 -10.30
C VAL A 22 -3.33 5.03 -11.28
N ALA A 23 -2.16 4.38 -11.18
CA ALA A 23 -1.78 3.26 -12.02
C ALA A 23 -2.34 1.89 -11.55
N ARG A 24 -3.31 1.88 -10.62
CA ARG A 24 -3.86 0.67 -9.97
C ARG A 24 -2.83 -0.16 -9.19
N GLY A 25 -1.63 0.36 -8.96
CA GLY A 25 -0.54 -0.27 -8.23
C GLY A 25 -0.49 0.11 -6.75
N ALA A 26 -1.54 0.69 -6.17
CA ALA A 26 -1.58 1.15 -4.78
C ALA A 26 -1.01 0.11 -3.78
N LEU A 27 -1.40 -1.15 -3.95
CA LEU A 27 -0.98 -2.26 -3.08
C LEU A 27 0.50 -2.66 -3.22
N ALA A 28 1.20 -2.17 -4.25
CA ALA A 28 2.66 -2.33 -4.34
C ALA A 28 3.37 -1.46 -3.30
N THR A 29 2.76 -0.34 -2.90
CA THR A 29 3.36 0.63 -1.98
C THR A 29 3.84 0.00 -0.67
N PRO A 30 3.01 -0.71 0.12
CA PRO A 30 3.50 -1.31 1.37
C PRO A 30 4.62 -2.34 1.13
N LEU A 31 4.63 -3.05 0.01
CA LEU A 31 5.69 -4.01 -0.33
C LEU A 31 7.00 -3.30 -0.69
N LEU A 32 6.92 -2.22 -1.46
CA LEU A 32 8.07 -1.34 -1.77
C LEU A 32 8.63 -0.69 -0.50
N LEU A 33 7.75 -0.19 0.38
CA LEU A 33 8.16 0.38 1.67
C LEU A 33 8.82 -0.68 2.55
N GLY A 34 8.29 -1.89 2.59
CA GLY A 34 8.93 -3.01 3.29
C GLY A 34 10.31 -3.33 2.73
N TYR A 35 10.45 -3.32 1.41
CA TYR A 35 11.72 -3.56 0.73
C TYR A 35 12.76 -2.46 1.04
N LEU A 36 12.34 -1.20 1.14
CA LEU A 36 13.22 -0.05 1.35
C LEU A 36 13.56 0.20 2.82
N PHE A 37 12.62 0.04 3.74
CA PHE A 37 12.76 0.46 5.14
C PHE A 37 13.04 -0.69 6.11
N GLU A 38 13.54 -0.36 7.30
CA GLU A 38 13.53 -1.26 8.47
C GLU A 38 12.10 -1.53 8.97
N PRO A 39 11.86 -2.61 9.74
CA PRO A 39 10.49 -3.09 10.01
C PRO A 39 9.56 -2.06 10.67
N LEU A 40 10.04 -1.33 11.68
CA LEU A 40 9.22 -0.33 12.39
C LEU A 40 8.90 0.87 11.49
N PRO A 41 9.89 1.53 10.85
CA PRO A 41 9.63 2.51 9.81
C PRO A 41 8.71 2.03 8.69
N ALA A 42 8.92 0.81 8.17
CA ALA A 42 8.11 0.23 7.10
C ALA A 42 6.64 0.11 7.52
N LEU A 43 6.39 -0.35 8.75
CA LEU A 43 5.06 -0.48 9.32
C LEU A 43 4.34 0.87 9.35
N VAL A 44 4.98 1.90 9.93
CA VAL A 44 4.39 3.25 10.06
C VAL A 44 4.19 3.86 8.68
N SER A 45 5.19 3.80 7.81
CA SER A 45 5.09 4.30 6.44
C SER A 45 3.99 3.59 5.64
N GLY A 46 3.82 2.28 5.83
CA GLY A 46 2.75 1.50 5.20
C GLY A 46 1.37 1.93 5.67
N ALA A 47 1.20 2.17 6.98
CA ALA A 47 -0.04 2.69 7.54
C ALA A 47 -0.35 4.10 7.00
N VAL A 48 0.63 4.99 7.00
CA VAL A 48 0.49 6.36 6.48
C VAL A 48 0.16 6.35 5.00
N ALA A 49 0.85 5.53 4.20
CA ALA A 49 0.59 5.37 2.78
C ALA A 49 -0.84 4.89 2.51
N ALA A 50 -1.36 3.96 3.33
CA ALA A 50 -2.74 3.52 3.24
C ALA A 50 -3.71 4.68 3.51
N LEU A 51 -3.51 5.42 4.61
CA LEU A 51 -4.35 6.56 4.96
C LEU A 51 -4.37 7.63 3.86
N VAL A 52 -3.19 8.00 3.36
CA VAL A 52 -3.07 9.01 2.30
C VAL A 52 -3.71 8.54 1.00
N THR A 53 -3.52 7.27 0.61
CA THR A 53 -4.14 6.70 -0.59
C THR A 53 -5.66 6.66 -0.48
N MET A 54 -6.17 6.17 0.66
CA MET A 54 -7.61 6.06 0.88
C MET A 54 -8.27 7.43 0.97
N ALA A 55 -7.62 8.40 1.62
CA ALA A 55 -8.08 9.78 1.68
C ALA A 55 -8.10 10.42 0.29
N ALA A 56 -7.03 10.28 -0.49
CA ALA A 56 -7.00 10.78 -1.87
C ALA A 56 -8.10 10.14 -2.73
N SER A 57 -8.28 8.82 -2.63
CA SER A 57 -9.33 8.09 -3.34
C SER A 57 -10.73 8.58 -2.96
N ALA A 58 -11.02 8.71 -1.66
CA ALA A 58 -12.30 9.19 -1.17
C ALA A 58 -12.56 10.67 -1.54
N ALA A 59 -11.52 11.51 -1.55
CA ALA A 59 -11.59 12.91 -1.97
C ALA A 59 -11.94 13.05 -3.46
N THR A 60 -11.48 12.11 -4.30
CA THR A 60 -11.85 12.03 -5.72
C THR A 60 -13.08 11.16 -5.99
N GLY A 61 -14.02 11.07 -5.05
CA GLY A 61 -15.28 10.35 -5.29
C GLY A 61 -15.15 8.82 -5.29
N GLY A 62 -13.98 8.27 -5.00
CA GLY A 62 -13.71 6.84 -4.94
C GLY A 62 -14.53 6.15 -3.85
N ARG A 63 -14.83 4.87 -4.09
CA ARG A 63 -15.55 3.99 -3.15
C ARG A 63 -14.62 2.88 -2.67
N ALA A 64 -15.04 2.16 -1.62
CA ALA A 64 -14.36 0.94 -1.18
C ALA A 64 -14.03 0.05 -2.40
N PRO A 65 -12.79 -0.47 -2.53
CA PRO A 65 -11.73 -0.58 -1.52
C PRO A 65 -10.79 0.65 -1.36
N PHE A 66 -11.12 1.80 -1.96
CA PHE A 66 -10.31 3.04 -1.92
C PHE A 66 -8.87 2.86 -2.43
N LEU A 67 -8.71 2.09 -3.51
CA LEU A 67 -7.41 1.76 -4.13
C LEU A 67 -7.09 2.55 -5.40
N VAL A 68 -8.03 3.36 -5.88
CA VAL A 68 -7.91 4.12 -7.13
C VAL A 68 -8.07 5.60 -6.83
N VAL A 69 -7.11 6.39 -7.29
CA VAL A 69 -7.12 7.86 -7.20
C VAL A 69 -7.30 8.40 -8.61
N ASP A 70 -8.23 9.34 -8.79
CA ASP A 70 -8.40 10.02 -10.09
C ASP A 70 -7.16 10.87 -10.41
N PRO A 71 -6.55 10.78 -11.61
CA PRO A 71 -5.43 11.63 -12.00
C PRO A 71 -5.68 13.13 -11.79
N ARG A 72 -6.93 13.58 -11.90
CA ARG A 72 -7.34 14.98 -11.68
C ARG A 72 -7.04 15.46 -10.27
N PHE A 73 -6.90 14.57 -9.28
CA PHE A 73 -6.46 14.92 -7.92
C PHE A 73 -5.20 15.79 -7.90
N PHE A 74 -4.26 15.53 -8.83
CA PHE A 74 -2.99 16.25 -8.90
C PHE A 74 -3.07 17.60 -9.62
N ILE A 75 -4.19 17.88 -10.27
CA ILE A 75 -4.42 19.11 -11.04
C ILE A 75 -5.39 20.02 -10.28
N ASP A 76 -6.52 19.47 -9.83
CA ASP A 76 -7.55 20.15 -9.08
C ASP A 76 -8.15 19.22 -8.00
N PRO A 77 -7.57 19.20 -6.79
CA PRO A 77 -8.04 18.34 -5.71
C PRO A 77 -9.39 18.78 -5.13
N TRP A 78 -9.88 19.99 -5.44
CA TRP A 78 -11.11 20.56 -4.88
C TRP A 78 -12.30 20.47 -5.83
N ALA A 79 -12.11 19.98 -7.05
CA ALA A 79 -13.16 19.83 -8.06
C ALA A 79 -14.36 18.97 -7.60
N GLN A 80 -14.19 18.08 -6.61
CA GLN A 80 -15.19 17.08 -6.20
C GLN A 80 -15.69 17.20 -4.75
N THR A 81 -15.73 18.43 -4.23
CA THR A 81 -16.15 18.73 -2.84
C THR A 81 -17.53 18.17 -2.44
N SER A 82 -18.49 18.08 -3.37
CA SER A 82 -19.85 17.61 -3.08
C SER A 82 -19.94 16.12 -2.70
N VAL A 83 -18.99 15.28 -3.14
CA VAL A 83 -18.97 13.82 -2.88
C VAL A 83 -18.00 13.47 -1.75
N MET A 84 -17.07 14.37 -1.45
CA MET A 84 -15.98 14.18 -0.48
C MET A 84 -16.50 13.91 0.94
N ALA A 85 -17.50 14.64 1.42
CA ALA A 85 -17.94 14.53 2.82
C ALA A 85 -18.56 13.16 3.15
N ALA A 86 -19.33 12.57 2.22
CA ALA A 86 -19.93 11.25 2.39
C ALA A 86 -18.89 10.14 2.35
N ASN A 87 -17.93 10.21 1.42
CA ASN A 87 -16.88 9.21 1.27
C ASN A 87 -15.86 9.26 2.43
N MET A 88 -15.56 10.44 2.96
CA MET A 88 -14.70 10.61 4.14
C MET A 88 -15.28 9.95 5.38
N ARG A 89 -16.61 10.01 5.58
CA ARG A 89 -17.27 9.25 6.67
C ARG A 89 -17.12 7.75 6.47
N GLY A 90 -17.12 7.29 5.21
CA GLY A 90 -16.87 5.88 4.87
C GLY A 90 -15.50 5.37 5.32
N LEU A 91 -14.49 6.25 5.46
CA LEU A 91 -13.16 5.89 5.97
C LEU A 91 -13.14 5.57 7.47
N LEU A 92 -14.16 6.00 8.22
CA LEU A 92 -14.30 5.71 9.65
C LEU A 92 -14.91 4.33 9.91
N ALA A 93 -15.33 3.61 8.87
CA ALA A 93 -15.84 2.26 9.01
C ALA A 93 -14.73 1.29 9.49
N PRO A 94 -15.08 0.15 10.12
CA PRO A 94 -14.09 -0.84 10.55
C PRO A 94 -13.25 -1.41 9.40
N GLY A 95 -13.81 -1.47 8.19
CA GLY A 95 -13.16 -2.02 7.01
C GLY A 95 -11.86 -1.32 6.58
N PRO A 96 -11.89 0.00 6.32
CA PRO A 96 -10.69 0.79 6.08
C PRO A 96 -9.62 0.64 7.18
N VAL A 97 -10.01 0.55 8.45
CA VAL A 97 -9.07 0.31 9.56
C VAL A 97 -8.35 -1.04 9.38
N ILE A 98 -9.08 -2.10 9.04
CA ILE A 98 -8.50 -3.42 8.76
C ILE A 98 -7.53 -3.34 7.57
N ALA A 99 -7.90 -2.62 6.51
CA ALA A 99 -7.02 -2.43 5.37
C ALA A 99 -5.75 -1.64 5.72
N VAL A 100 -5.84 -0.58 6.53
CA VAL A 100 -4.67 0.17 7.02
C VAL A 100 -3.74 -0.75 7.83
N LEU A 101 -4.30 -1.57 8.72
CA LEU A 101 -3.52 -2.55 9.48
C LEU A 101 -2.89 -3.61 8.57
N ALA A 102 -3.59 -4.05 7.52
CA ALA A 102 -3.06 -4.99 6.54
C ALA A 102 -1.90 -4.40 5.73
N TRP A 103 -1.98 -3.11 5.33
CA TRP A 103 -0.88 -2.41 4.67
C TRP A 103 0.34 -2.28 5.60
N ALA A 104 0.12 -1.89 6.86
CA ALA A 104 1.17 -1.78 7.86
C ALA A 104 1.85 -3.14 8.10
N LEU A 105 1.06 -4.20 8.27
CA LEU A 105 1.54 -5.56 8.46
C LEU A 105 2.29 -6.06 7.22
N ALA A 106 1.79 -5.82 6.02
CA ALA A 106 2.44 -6.22 4.78
C ALA A 106 3.82 -5.58 4.63
N ALA A 107 3.93 -4.28 4.93
CA ALA A 107 5.20 -3.58 4.93
C ALA A 107 6.17 -4.14 5.98
N ALA A 108 5.69 -4.42 7.19
CA ALA A 108 6.49 -4.98 8.27
C ALA A 108 7.00 -6.41 7.94
N LEU A 109 6.13 -7.28 7.42
CA LEU A 109 6.46 -8.66 7.03
C LEU A 109 7.46 -8.67 5.87
N CYS A 110 7.20 -7.87 4.84
CA CYS A 110 8.10 -7.73 3.71
C CYS A 110 9.47 -7.22 4.16
N SER A 111 9.48 -6.21 5.03
CA SER A 111 10.70 -5.66 5.62
C SER A 111 11.49 -6.68 6.42
N PHE A 112 10.82 -7.42 7.31
CA PHE A 112 11.45 -8.43 8.13
C PHE A 112 12.13 -9.51 7.28
N ALA A 113 11.43 -10.01 6.26
CA ALA A 113 11.99 -11.00 5.33
C ALA A 113 13.18 -10.43 4.55
N CYS A 114 13.08 -9.19 4.04
CA CYS A 114 14.15 -8.56 3.27
C CYS A 114 15.44 -8.31 4.08
N ARG A 115 15.43 -8.43 5.43
CA ARG A 115 16.65 -8.26 6.27
C ARG A 115 17.80 -9.17 5.86
N ARG A 116 17.50 -10.34 5.28
CA ARG A 116 18.52 -11.29 4.82
C ARG A 116 19.27 -10.82 3.56
N ALA A 117 18.79 -9.78 2.87
CA ALA A 117 19.39 -9.21 1.67
C ALA A 117 19.58 -10.22 0.52
N THR A 118 18.66 -11.17 0.37
CA THR A 118 18.67 -12.15 -0.74
C THR A 118 17.38 -12.07 -1.56
N ARG A 119 17.46 -12.44 -2.85
CA ARG A 119 16.29 -12.50 -3.73
C ARG A 119 15.22 -13.46 -3.20
N VAL A 120 15.63 -14.62 -2.68
CA VAL A 120 14.71 -15.61 -2.10
C VAL A 120 13.95 -15.02 -0.90
N ALA A 121 14.66 -14.30 -0.02
CA ALA A 121 14.02 -13.67 1.13
C ALA A 121 13.10 -12.51 0.70
N ALA A 122 13.44 -11.78 -0.36
CA ALA A 122 12.55 -10.77 -0.94
C ALA A 122 11.28 -11.40 -1.51
N VAL A 123 11.38 -12.50 -2.27
CA VAL A 123 10.22 -13.26 -2.78
C VAL A 123 9.33 -13.74 -1.63
N ALA A 124 9.93 -14.31 -0.58
CA ALA A 124 9.18 -14.72 0.61
C ALA A 124 8.48 -13.53 1.29
N GLY A 125 9.17 -12.40 1.42
CA GLY A 125 8.60 -11.17 1.99
C GLY A 125 7.43 -10.61 1.20
N ILE A 126 7.53 -10.63 -0.12
CA ILE A 126 6.46 -10.19 -1.03
C ILE A 126 5.27 -11.16 -0.97
N ALA A 127 5.51 -12.47 -0.91
CA ALA A 127 4.45 -13.46 -0.74
C ALA A 127 3.71 -13.28 0.60
N LEU A 128 4.45 -13.10 1.70
CA LEU A 128 3.88 -12.85 3.03
C LEU A 128 3.11 -11.53 3.07
N GLY A 129 3.68 -10.45 2.53
CA GLY A 129 3.02 -9.15 2.46
C GLY A 129 1.78 -9.17 1.56
N GLY A 130 1.87 -9.80 0.39
CA GLY A 130 0.73 -10.00 -0.51
C GLY A 130 -0.39 -10.82 0.14
N GLY A 131 -0.03 -11.86 0.90
CA GLY A 131 -0.98 -12.64 1.70
C GLY A 131 -1.66 -11.81 2.79
N ALA A 132 -0.91 -10.95 3.50
CA ALA A 132 -1.48 -10.04 4.48
C ALA A 132 -2.46 -9.04 3.86
N LEU A 133 -2.14 -8.49 2.69
CA LEU A 133 -3.05 -7.62 1.94
C LEU A 133 -4.30 -8.38 1.49
N ALA A 134 -4.14 -9.55 0.87
CA ALA A 134 -5.26 -10.39 0.44
C ALA A 134 -6.18 -10.73 1.62
N GLY A 135 -5.60 -11.18 2.74
CA GLY A 135 -6.33 -11.50 3.96
C GLY A 135 -7.05 -10.29 4.57
N GLY A 136 -6.40 -9.12 4.59
CA GLY A 136 -7.00 -7.88 5.10
C GLY A 136 -8.21 -7.41 4.28
N TYR A 137 -8.08 -7.38 2.94
CA TYR A 137 -9.19 -7.01 2.07
C TYR A 137 -10.30 -8.07 2.04
N ALA A 138 -9.95 -9.36 2.14
CA ALA A 138 -10.94 -10.42 2.30
C ALA A 138 -11.69 -10.32 3.64
N ALA A 139 -11.00 -10.00 4.74
CA ALA A 139 -11.62 -9.78 6.04
C ALA A 139 -12.56 -8.57 6.02
N TRP A 140 -12.16 -7.47 5.36
CA TRP A 140 -13.06 -6.34 5.12
C TRP A 140 -14.28 -6.77 4.28
N ALA A 141 -14.08 -7.48 3.16
CA ALA A 141 -15.17 -7.96 2.32
C ALA A 141 -16.15 -8.86 3.10
N ALA A 142 -15.65 -9.72 3.99
CA ALA A 142 -16.48 -10.56 4.84
C ALA A 142 -17.34 -9.75 5.82
N LEU A 143 -16.81 -8.67 6.38
CA LEU A 143 -17.54 -7.78 7.30
C LEU A 143 -18.53 -6.87 6.60
N ALA A 144 -18.19 -6.36 5.43
CA ALA A 144 -19.02 -5.44 4.66
C ALA A 144 -20.08 -6.16 3.82
N GLY A 145 -19.90 -7.46 3.56
CA GLY A 145 -20.71 -8.26 2.66
C GLY A 145 -20.27 -8.15 1.19
N THR A 146 -20.45 -9.21 0.42
CA THR A 146 -19.99 -9.29 -0.98
C THR A 146 -20.69 -8.32 -1.93
N ALA A 147 -21.90 -7.85 -1.56
CA ALA A 147 -22.62 -6.83 -2.31
C ALA A 147 -21.96 -5.44 -2.22
N THR A 148 -21.18 -5.17 -1.18
CA THR A 148 -20.53 -3.88 -0.96
C THR A 148 -19.06 -3.89 -1.38
N LEU A 149 -18.37 -5.02 -1.21
CA LEU A 149 -16.99 -5.20 -1.64
C LEU A 149 -16.76 -6.60 -2.25
N PRO A 150 -16.99 -6.76 -3.57
CA PRO A 150 -16.70 -8.03 -4.24
C PRO A 150 -15.19 -8.26 -4.39
N ALA A 151 -14.76 -9.52 -4.46
CA ALA A 151 -13.34 -9.87 -4.62
C ALA A 151 -12.70 -9.26 -5.88
N GLU A 152 -13.50 -9.15 -6.94
CA GLU A 152 -13.19 -8.49 -8.22
C GLU A 152 -12.64 -7.06 -8.03
N ALA A 153 -13.06 -6.38 -6.95
CA ALA A 153 -12.71 -4.99 -6.69
C ALA A 153 -11.27 -4.81 -6.18
N PHE A 154 -10.63 -5.84 -5.62
CA PHE A 154 -9.28 -5.73 -5.04
C PHE A 154 -8.27 -6.76 -5.56
N LEU A 155 -8.71 -7.93 -6.04
CA LEU A 155 -7.80 -8.96 -6.57
C LEU A 155 -6.91 -8.45 -7.73
N PRO A 156 -7.40 -7.67 -8.70
CA PRO A 156 -6.54 -7.14 -9.77
C PRO A 156 -5.42 -6.25 -9.24
N HIS A 157 -5.69 -5.47 -8.18
CA HIS A 157 -4.70 -4.60 -7.55
C HIS A 157 -3.59 -5.40 -6.86
N ILE A 158 -3.94 -6.54 -6.25
CA ILE A 158 -2.97 -7.47 -5.69
C ILE A 158 -2.10 -8.06 -6.81
N GLY A 159 -2.73 -8.51 -7.90
CA GLY A 159 -2.01 -9.04 -9.07
C GLY A 159 -1.00 -8.05 -9.65
N VAL A 160 -1.42 -6.80 -9.90
CA VAL A 160 -0.55 -5.72 -10.38
C VAL A 160 0.58 -5.45 -9.40
N ALA A 161 0.28 -5.40 -8.09
CA ALA A 161 1.30 -5.18 -7.07
C ALA A 161 2.37 -6.27 -7.05
N LEU A 162 1.97 -7.54 -7.12
CA LEU A 162 2.90 -8.67 -7.16
C LEU A 162 3.75 -8.65 -8.45
N MET A 163 3.14 -8.35 -9.60
CA MET A 163 3.88 -8.21 -10.86
C MET A 163 4.95 -7.11 -10.78
N LEU A 164 4.61 -5.94 -10.25
CA LEU A 164 5.56 -4.84 -10.04
C LEU A 164 6.71 -5.27 -9.12
N MET A 165 6.40 -5.97 -8.03
CA MET A 165 7.44 -6.42 -7.10
C MET A 165 8.36 -7.49 -7.70
N VAL A 166 7.85 -8.36 -8.59
CA VAL A 166 8.69 -9.29 -9.35
C VAL A 166 9.70 -8.54 -10.21
N VAL A 167 9.28 -7.47 -10.90
CA VAL A 167 10.19 -6.60 -11.67
C VAL A 167 11.24 -5.97 -10.76
N VAL A 168 10.85 -5.46 -9.58
CA VAL A 168 11.78 -4.88 -8.60
C VAL A 168 12.83 -5.88 -8.14
N ILE A 169 12.45 -7.12 -7.85
CA ILE A 169 13.42 -8.18 -7.47
C ILE A 169 14.35 -8.53 -8.64
N ALA A 170 13.81 -8.59 -9.87
CA ALA A 170 14.60 -8.89 -11.06
C ALA A 170 15.70 -7.84 -11.28
N LEU A 171 15.38 -6.57 -11.03
CA LEU A 171 16.33 -5.46 -11.09
C LEU A 171 17.38 -5.48 -9.98
N GLY A 172 17.10 -6.07 -8.81
CA GLY A 172 18.10 -6.17 -7.74
C GLY A 172 17.60 -6.78 -6.43
N ALA A 173 18.55 -7.26 -5.62
CA ALA A 173 18.28 -7.70 -4.25
C ALA A 173 18.20 -6.51 -3.27
N PRO A 174 17.53 -6.66 -2.11
CA PRO A 174 17.57 -5.65 -1.05
C PRO A 174 19.02 -5.48 -0.55
N THR A 175 19.44 -4.25 -0.27
CA THR A 175 20.78 -3.93 0.26
C THR A 175 20.79 -4.03 1.78
N ARG A 176 21.97 -4.26 2.37
CA ARG A 176 22.14 -4.22 3.84
C ARG A 176 22.40 -2.78 4.31
N PRO A 177 21.94 -2.40 5.51
CA PRO A 177 22.27 -1.10 6.10
C PRO A 177 23.78 -0.89 6.28
N GLU A 178 24.52 -1.99 6.47
CA GLU A 178 25.96 -2.00 6.77
C GLU A 178 26.85 -1.83 5.51
N GLU A 179 26.25 -1.81 4.32
CA GLU A 179 26.93 -1.64 3.04
C GLU A 179 27.06 -0.15 2.62
N HIS A 180 26.75 0.80 3.52
CA HIS A 180 26.71 2.25 3.26
C HIS A 180 27.42 3.10 4.31
#